data_AF-A0A4S4ARV3-F1
#
_entry.id   AF-A0A4S4ARV3-F1
#
_cell.length_a   1.000
_cell.length_b   1.000
_cell.length_c   1.000
_cell.angle_alpha   90.00
_cell.angle_beta   90.00
_cell.angle_gamma   90.00
#
_symmetry.space_group_name_H-M   'P 1'
#
loop_
_entity.id
_entity.type
_entity.pdbx_description
1 polymer ?
#
loop_
_entity_poly.entity_id
_entity_poly.type
_entity_poly.pdbx_seq_one_letter_code
_entity_poly.pdbx_strand_id
1 'polypeptide(L)'
;MMPILPFWWDALGLLLCLGGLALLALASEREGKVLLHRPATARERFVFRLSGWPLLVASLALAVQGWCGNFGPFLWFGWLTVAALAVAFSIAYWPWRSQRKPLGAGRAAPPVPAGPSTGTVGARHVVLVFGLIVLPAGFGWALWQAPVHPLLRADAVRGQVGPWSFTLVEEEQKAPETTPSGVPVKHLMLRFCDACDAEIRTAYLKLRPPRPPLALGTRLVGERWEREATLAIPPGLQPRDRLWLTVVGKDGQVNQTALDVARVSPAAARFIGEKTP
;
A
#
# COMPACT_ATOMS: atom_id res chain seq x y z
N MET A 1 -14.86 -7.77 -7.95
CA MET A 1 -13.96 -8.33 -8.99
C MET A 1 -13.20 -7.16 -9.59
N MET A 2 -11.87 -7.16 -9.54
CA MET A 2 -11.09 -6.09 -10.17
C MET A 2 -11.12 -6.31 -11.69
N PRO A 3 -11.52 -5.31 -12.49
CA PRO A 3 -11.48 -5.44 -13.93
C PRO A 3 -10.01 -5.58 -14.37
N ILE A 4 -9.70 -6.66 -15.08
CA ILE A 4 -8.37 -6.85 -15.70
C ILE A 4 -8.36 -5.95 -16.94
N LEU A 5 -8.04 -4.68 -16.73
CA LEU A 5 -7.86 -3.75 -17.83
C LEU A 5 -6.50 -3.99 -18.48
N PRO A 6 -6.44 -3.88 -19.81
CA PRO A 6 -5.18 -4.01 -20.51
C PRO A 6 -4.32 -2.75 -20.31
N PHE A 7 -3.00 -2.93 -20.30
CA PHE A 7 -2.00 -1.88 -20.00
C PHE A 7 -2.14 -0.59 -20.84
N TRP A 8 -2.74 -0.68 -22.04
CA TRP A 8 -2.96 0.47 -22.92
C TRP A 8 -4.03 1.43 -22.40
N TRP A 9 -4.92 0.98 -21.51
CA TRP A 9 -5.93 1.83 -20.87
C TRP A 9 -5.29 2.85 -19.94
N ASP A 10 -4.37 2.40 -19.08
CA ASP A 10 -3.64 3.27 -18.16
C ASP A 10 -2.67 4.20 -18.92
N ALA A 11 -2.06 3.70 -20.01
CA ALA A 11 -1.23 4.52 -20.89
C ALA A 11 -2.03 5.66 -21.54
N LEU A 12 -3.28 5.41 -21.95
CA LEU A 12 -4.15 6.42 -22.54
C LEU A 12 -4.56 7.48 -21.51
N GLY A 13 -4.85 7.09 -20.27
CA GLY A 13 -5.09 8.01 -19.15
C GLY A 13 -3.89 8.91 -18.86
N LEU A 14 -2.67 8.35 -18.86
CA LEU A 14 -1.43 9.11 -18.69
C LEU A 14 -1.19 10.11 -19.82
N LEU A 15 -1.39 9.70 -21.08
CA LEU A 15 -1.23 10.58 -22.26
C LEU A 15 -2.21 11.78 -22.22
N LEU A 16 -3.46 11.54 -21.79
CA LEU A 16 -4.45 12.60 -21.62
C LEU A 16 -4.08 13.57 -20.48
N CYS A 17 -3.56 13.06 -19.35
CA CYS A 17 -3.03 13.88 -18.27
C CYS A 17 -1.86 14.75 -18.73
N LEU A 18 -0.90 14.16 -19.46
CA LEU A 18 0.24 14.87 -20.04
C LEU A 18 -0.21 15.97 -21.01
N GLY A 19 -1.13 15.65 -21.92
CA GLY A 19 -1.68 16.61 -22.87
C GLY A 19 -2.43 17.76 -22.18
N GLY A 20 -3.29 17.45 -21.21
CA GLY A 20 -4.06 18.44 -20.44
C GLY A 20 -3.17 19.39 -19.64
N LEU A 21 -2.17 18.85 -18.95
CA LEU A 21 -1.20 19.65 -18.17
C LEU A 21 -0.27 20.46 -19.08
N ALA A 22 0.18 19.92 -20.21
CA ALA A 22 0.98 20.66 -21.18
C ALA A 22 0.20 21.84 -21.79
N LEU A 23 -1.08 21.65 -22.12
CA LEU A 23 -1.95 22.73 -22.61
C LEU A 23 -2.20 23.81 -21.57
N LEU A 24 -2.37 23.44 -20.30
CA LEU A 24 -2.50 24.40 -19.21
C LEU A 24 -1.19 25.15 -18.94
N ALA A 25 -0.03 24.47 -19.02
CA ALA A 25 1.29 25.10 -18.93
C ALA A 25 1.53 26.08 -20.10
N LEU A 26 1.10 25.73 -21.31
CA LEU A 26 1.14 26.62 -22.48
C LEU A 26 0.25 27.86 -22.32
N ALA A 27 -0.82 27.77 -21.54
CA ALA A 27 -1.69 28.90 -21.25
C ALA A 27 -1.19 29.82 -20.14
N SER A 28 -0.18 29.41 -19.37
CA SER A 28 0.47 30.23 -18.34
C SER A 28 1.30 31.34 -19.00
N GLU A 29 1.20 32.59 -18.50
CA GLU A 29 1.88 33.74 -19.11
C GLU A 29 3.40 33.64 -19.06
N ARG A 30 3.93 32.92 -18.07
CA ARG A 30 5.36 32.79 -17.80
C ARG A 30 5.96 31.57 -18.52
N GLU A 31 5.23 30.45 -18.53
CA GLU A 31 5.69 29.17 -19.08
C GLU A 31 5.32 29.00 -20.56
N GLY A 32 4.18 29.55 -21.01
CA GLY A 32 3.79 29.54 -22.41
C GLY A 32 4.76 30.31 -23.31
N LYS A 33 5.37 31.41 -22.81
CA LYS A 33 6.43 32.13 -23.53
C LYS A 33 7.71 31.31 -23.69
N VAL A 34 7.98 30.42 -22.73
CA VAL A 34 9.16 29.53 -22.71
C VAL A 34 8.95 28.37 -23.69
N LEU A 35 7.77 27.76 -23.73
CA LEU A 35 7.47 26.70 -24.68
C LEU A 35 7.27 27.21 -26.12
N LEU A 36 6.45 28.24 -26.33
CA LEU A 36 6.06 28.71 -27.68
C LEU A 36 7.10 29.62 -28.34
N HIS A 37 8.14 30.06 -27.62
CA HIS A 37 9.16 31.01 -28.10
C HIS A 37 8.60 32.33 -28.69
N ARG A 38 7.31 32.59 -28.49
CA ARG A 38 6.54 33.74 -28.96
C ARG A 38 5.54 34.17 -27.87
N PRO A 39 5.19 35.46 -27.78
CA PRO A 39 4.10 35.88 -26.91
C PRO A 39 2.78 35.37 -27.45
N ALA A 40 2.23 34.31 -26.85
CA ALA A 40 0.92 33.77 -27.22
C ALA A 40 -0.16 34.85 -27.04
N THR A 41 -1.05 34.93 -28.02
CA THR A 41 -2.15 35.91 -28.10
C THR A 41 -3.20 35.59 -27.03
N ALA A 42 -3.93 36.59 -26.51
CA ALA A 42 -4.96 36.38 -25.48
C ALA A 42 -6.02 35.34 -25.89
N ARG A 43 -6.35 35.28 -27.19
CA ARG A 43 -7.28 34.31 -27.77
C ARG A 43 -6.73 32.88 -27.78
N GLU A 44 -5.43 32.70 -28.05
CA GLU A 44 -4.77 31.39 -28.07
C GLU A 44 -4.63 30.82 -26.66
N ARG A 45 -4.30 31.64 -25.66
CA ARG A 45 -4.26 31.23 -24.25
C ARG A 45 -5.63 30.83 -23.72
N PHE A 46 -6.67 31.53 -24.18
CA PHE A 46 -8.04 31.17 -23.86
C PHE A 46 -8.40 29.80 -24.46
N VAL A 47 -8.04 29.55 -25.73
CA VAL A 47 -8.23 28.25 -26.39
C VAL A 47 -7.47 27.14 -25.64
N PHE A 48 -6.21 27.36 -25.25
CA PHE A 48 -5.42 26.36 -24.51
C PHE A 48 -5.99 26.02 -23.14
N ARG A 49 -6.54 27.01 -22.40
CA ARG A 49 -7.28 26.76 -21.15
C ARG A 49 -8.57 26.00 -21.39
N LEU A 50 -9.31 26.40 -22.41
CA LEU A 50 -10.58 25.78 -22.75
C LEU A 50 -10.40 24.33 -23.23
N SER A 51 -9.25 23.98 -23.81
CA SER A 51 -8.92 22.61 -24.22
C SER A 51 -8.26 21.76 -23.12
N GLY A 52 -7.51 22.36 -22.19
CA GLY A 52 -6.79 21.62 -21.15
C GLY A 52 -7.69 21.00 -20.06
N TRP A 53 -8.69 21.76 -19.59
CA TRP A 53 -9.67 21.29 -18.61
C TRP A 53 -10.50 20.08 -19.09
N PRO A 54 -11.11 20.07 -20.30
CA PRO A 54 -11.87 18.93 -20.75
C PRO A 54 -10.99 17.69 -20.99
N LEU A 55 -9.71 17.84 -21.33
CA LEU A 55 -8.78 16.69 -21.41
C LEU A 55 -8.55 16.04 -20.05
N LEU A 56 -8.41 16.83 -18.98
CA LEU A 56 -8.25 16.33 -17.62
C LEU A 56 -9.54 15.67 -17.10
N VAL A 57 -10.70 16.27 -17.41
CA VAL A 57 -12.01 15.70 -17.08
C VAL A 57 -12.23 14.38 -17.83
N ALA A 58 -11.84 14.29 -19.11
CA ALA A 58 -11.90 13.06 -19.89
C ALA A 58 -10.98 11.97 -19.34
N SER A 59 -9.77 12.34 -18.90
CA SER A 59 -8.85 11.41 -18.24
C SER A 59 -9.42 10.86 -16.92
N LEU A 60 -10.04 11.72 -16.10
CA LEU A 60 -10.70 11.31 -14.86
C LEU A 60 -11.88 10.37 -15.15
N ALA A 61 -12.71 10.69 -16.14
CA ALA A 61 -13.84 9.85 -16.53
C ALA A 61 -13.39 8.45 -16.98
N LEU A 62 -12.29 8.35 -17.72
CA LEU A 62 -11.71 7.06 -18.14
C LEU A 62 -11.15 6.26 -16.96
N ALA A 63 -10.54 6.93 -15.98
CA ALA A 63 -10.03 6.29 -14.77
C ALA A 63 -11.17 5.75 -13.89
N VAL A 64 -12.26 6.52 -13.75
CA VAL A 64 -13.45 6.14 -12.97
C VAL A 64 -14.25 5.02 -13.64
N GLN A 65 -14.35 5.03 -14.98
CA GLN A 65 -15.01 3.96 -15.73
C GLN A 65 -14.21 2.66 -15.74
N GLY A 66 -12.88 2.77 -15.81
CA GLY A 66 -12.01 1.59 -15.81
C GLY A 66 -11.90 0.96 -14.42
N TRP A 67 -11.59 1.76 -13.41
CA TRP A 67 -11.37 1.29 -12.05
C TRP A 67 -12.53 1.80 -11.18
N CYS A 68 -13.49 0.90 -10.89
CA CYS A 68 -14.70 1.12 -10.09
C CYS A 68 -14.61 2.36 -9.18
N GLY A 69 -15.61 3.25 -9.22
CA GLY A 69 -15.50 4.67 -8.85
C GLY A 69 -14.84 5.07 -7.52
N ASN A 70 -14.61 4.17 -6.57
CA ASN A 70 -13.79 4.44 -5.39
C ASN A 70 -12.28 4.42 -5.66
N PHE A 71 -11.78 3.60 -6.59
CA PHE A 71 -10.34 3.42 -6.82
C PHE A 71 -9.81 4.29 -7.96
N GLY A 72 -10.63 4.52 -8.98
CA GLY A 72 -10.29 5.35 -10.15
C GLY A 72 -9.75 6.74 -9.81
N PRO A 73 -10.35 7.51 -8.87
CA PRO A 73 -9.83 8.82 -8.49
C PRO A 73 -8.42 8.77 -7.88
N PHE A 74 -8.11 7.77 -7.05
CA PHE A 74 -6.77 7.63 -6.44
C PHE A 74 -5.71 7.28 -7.47
N LEU A 75 -6.04 6.37 -8.40
CA LEU A 75 -5.15 6.01 -9.49
C LEU A 75 -4.91 7.22 -10.42
N TRP A 76 -5.95 7.99 -10.70
CA TRP A 76 -5.86 9.22 -11.48
C TRP A 76 -4.95 10.26 -10.82
N PHE A 77 -5.02 10.48 -9.50
CA PHE A 77 -4.11 11.37 -8.77
C PHE A 77 -2.64 10.92 -8.86
N GLY A 78 -2.40 9.61 -8.82
CA GLY A 78 -1.07 9.03 -9.04
C GLY A 78 -0.52 9.39 -10.42
N TRP A 79 -1.28 9.12 -11.48
CA TRP A 79 -0.88 9.46 -12.85
C TRP A 79 -0.78 10.97 -13.11
N LEU A 80 -1.63 11.77 -12.48
CA LEU A 80 -1.57 13.23 -12.55
C LEU A 80 -0.25 13.76 -11.97
N THR A 81 0.22 13.18 -10.87
CA THR A 81 1.49 13.55 -10.25
C THR A 81 2.68 13.17 -11.13
N VAL A 82 2.66 11.97 -11.72
CA VAL A 82 3.69 11.54 -12.69
C VAL A 82 3.71 12.47 -13.91
N ALA A 83 2.54 12.80 -14.46
CA ALA A 83 2.41 13.72 -15.60
C ALA A 83 2.87 15.15 -15.25
N ALA A 84 2.50 15.66 -14.08
CA ALA A 84 2.91 16.97 -13.60
C ALA A 84 4.43 17.05 -13.41
N LEU A 85 5.04 16.03 -12.82
CA LEU A 85 6.49 15.92 -12.72
C LEU A 85 7.12 15.85 -14.12
N ALA A 86 6.63 15.00 -15.02
CA ALA A 86 7.16 14.92 -16.38
C ALA A 86 7.11 16.26 -17.12
N VAL A 87 6.01 17.02 -17.01
CA VAL A 87 5.88 18.36 -17.59
C VAL A 87 6.81 19.35 -16.91
N ALA A 88 6.85 19.38 -15.56
CA ALA A 88 7.71 20.29 -14.81
C ALA A 88 9.20 20.02 -15.07
N PHE A 89 9.61 18.76 -15.12
CA PHE A 89 10.97 18.37 -15.49
C PHE A 89 11.26 18.69 -16.96
N SER A 90 10.32 18.49 -17.88
CA SER A 90 10.51 18.88 -19.29
C SER A 90 10.70 20.39 -19.47
N ILE A 91 9.98 21.20 -18.67
CA ILE A 91 10.13 22.66 -18.64
C ILE A 91 11.45 23.05 -17.96
N ALA A 92 11.76 22.44 -16.82
CA ALA A 92 12.93 22.80 -16.01
C ALA A 92 14.27 22.29 -16.59
N TYR A 93 14.25 21.15 -17.29
CA TYR A 93 15.42 20.52 -17.91
C TYR A 93 15.45 20.73 -19.44
N TRP A 94 14.68 21.68 -19.98
CA TRP A 94 14.77 22.02 -21.41
C TRP A 94 16.23 22.32 -21.76
N PRO A 95 16.86 21.49 -22.61
CA PRO A 95 18.31 21.41 -22.67
C PRO A 95 18.84 22.62 -23.44
N TRP A 96 19.42 23.57 -22.70
CA TRP A 96 20.43 24.49 -23.22
C TRP A 96 19.99 25.47 -24.34
N ARG A 97 18.98 26.32 -24.12
CA ARG A 97 18.65 27.48 -25.00
C ARG A 97 17.56 28.30 -24.30
N SER A 98 17.63 29.60 -24.09
CA SER A 98 18.09 30.63 -25.00
C SER A 98 18.33 31.91 -24.17
N GLN A 99 19.53 32.47 -24.27
CA GLN A 99 19.88 33.86 -23.91
C GLN A 99 19.91 34.21 -22.40
N ARG A 100 21.06 33.96 -21.76
CA ARG A 100 21.57 34.98 -20.81
C ARG A 100 21.82 36.23 -21.65
N LYS A 101 20.87 37.19 -21.67
CA LYS A 101 21.17 38.54 -22.15
C LYS A 101 22.20 39.13 -21.19
N PRO A 102 23.43 39.47 -21.61
CA PRO A 102 24.26 40.34 -20.80
C PRO A 102 23.50 41.66 -20.70
N LEU A 103 23.21 42.13 -19.48
CA LEU A 103 22.85 43.52 -19.30
C LEU A 103 24.09 44.34 -19.70
N GLY A 104 23.96 45.17 -20.74
CA GLY A 104 24.92 46.22 -21.05
C GLY A 104 25.58 46.10 -22.41
N ALA A 105 24.92 46.60 -23.45
CA ALA A 105 25.63 47.28 -24.52
C ALA A 105 25.90 48.71 -24.03
N GLY A 106 27.02 48.89 -23.34
CA GLY A 106 27.41 50.16 -22.74
C GLY A 106 28.87 50.17 -22.29
N ARG A 107 29.78 50.20 -23.28
CA ARG A 107 31.25 50.42 -23.20
C ARG A 107 32.13 49.34 -22.58
N ALA A 108 33.26 49.13 -23.27
CA ALA A 108 34.18 48.01 -23.17
C ALA A 108 35.12 48.05 -21.95
N ALA A 109 35.47 46.88 -21.43
CA ALA A 109 36.63 46.65 -20.55
C ALA A 109 37.45 45.45 -21.10
N PRO A 110 38.79 45.46 -20.97
CA PRO A 110 39.68 44.52 -21.66
C PRO A 110 39.68 43.12 -21.03
N PRO A 111 40.08 42.08 -21.79
CA PRO A 111 39.92 40.68 -21.38
C PRO A 111 40.98 40.26 -20.35
N VAL A 112 40.51 39.71 -19.23
CA VAL A 112 41.34 38.96 -18.27
C VAL A 112 41.40 37.50 -18.71
N PRO A 113 42.58 36.84 -18.76
CA PRO A 113 42.68 35.47 -19.23
C PRO A 113 42.02 34.49 -18.24
N ALA A 114 41.21 33.59 -18.81
CA ALA A 114 40.47 32.56 -18.09
C ALA A 114 41.40 31.47 -17.56
N GLY A 115 41.41 31.27 -16.25
CA GLY A 115 41.93 30.03 -15.65
C GLY A 115 40.98 28.85 -15.93
N PRO A 116 41.48 27.62 -16.10
CA PRO A 116 40.64 26.48 -16.38
C PRO A 116 39.91 26.03 -15.11
N SER A 117 38.59 26.21 -15.06
CA SER A 117 37.75 25.55 -14.06
C SER A 117 37.24 24.22 -14.61
N THR A 118 37.83 23.15 -14.08
CA THR A 118 37.44 21.75 -14.31
C THR A 118 35.96 21.53 -13.99
N GLY A 119 35.23 21.00 -14.98
CA GLY A 119 33.79 20.78 -14.91
C GLY A 119 33.39 19.62 -14.00
N THR A 120 32.60 19.91 -12.98
CA THR A 120 31.89 18.94 -12.14
C THR A 120 30.44 18.74 -12.61
N VAL A 121 30.25 18.50 -13.91
CA VAL A 121 28.91 18.33 -14.52
C VAL A 121 28.43 16.86 -14.56
N GLY A 122 29.30 15.89 -14.28
CA GLY A 122 28.95 14.46 -14.32
C GLY A 122 28.16 13.94 -13.11
N ALA A 123 28.35 14.51 -11.92
CA ALA A 123 27.87 13.88 -10.68
C ALA A 123 26.35 13.99 -10.47
N ARG A 124 25.72 15.10 -10.88
CA ARG A 124 24.30 15.37 -10.58
C ARG A 124 23.30 14.59 -11.47
N HIS A 125 23.67 14.31 -12.72
CA HIS A 125 22.83 13.50 -13.62
C HIS A 125 22.84 12.02 -13.22
N VAL A 126 23.99 11.51 -12.76
CA VAL A 126 24.10 10.15 -12.23
C VAL A 126 23.22 9.97 -11.00
N VAL A 127 23.19 10.94 -10.08
CA VAL A 127 22.37 10.88 -8.86
C VAL A 127 20.85 10.82 -9.16
N LEU A 128 20.37 11.58 -10.16
CA LEU A 128 18.95 11.61 -10.51
C LEU A 128 18.48 10.34 -11.24
N VAL A 129 19.26 9.85 -12.21
CA VAL A 129 18.96 8.58 -12.90
C VAL A 129 19.06 7.40 -11.94
N PHE A 130 20.05 7.43 -11.04
CA PHE A 130 20.19 6.43 -9.99
C PHE A 130 18.99 6.46 -9.04
N GLY A 131 18.49 7.62 -8.63
CA GLY A 131 17.28 7.73 -7.82
C GLY A 131 16.03 7.14 -8.51
N LEU A 132 15.88 7.37 -9.81
CA LEU A 132 14.72 6.89 -10.60
C LEU A 132 14.71 5.36 -10.80
N ILE A 133 15.86 4.70 -10.63
CA ILE A 133 15.99 3.23 -10.71
C ILE A 133 16.02 2.62 -9.30
N VAL A 134 16.76 3.23 -8.37
CA VAL A 134 16.97 2.70 -7.02
C VAL A 134 15.73 2.80 -6.16
N LEU A 135 14.91 3.84 -6.31
CA LEU A 135 13.64 3.92 -5.58
C LEU A 135 12.64 2.83 -5.98
N PRO A 136 12.30 2.62 -7.28
CA PRO A 136 11.41 1.53 -7.65
C PRO A 136 12.05 0.16 -7.47
N ALA A 137 13.36 0.00 -7.67
CA ALA A 137 14.05 -1.26 -7.38
C ALA A 137 14.05 -1.56 -5.87
N GLY A 138 14.30 -0.54 -5.03
CA GLY A 138 14.25 -0.65 -3.58
C GLY A 138 12.84 -0.92 -3.06
N PHE A 139 11.83 -0.29 -3.66
CA PHE A 139 10.42 -0.56 -3.36
C PHE A 139 10.00 -1.96 -3.82
N GLY A 140 10.37 -2.37 -5.04
CA GLY A 140 10.13 -3.73 -5.53
C GLY A 140 10.82 -4.78 -4.69
N TRP A 141 12.05 -4.50 -4.24
CA TRP A 141 12.77 -5.33 -3.27
C TRP A 141 12.06 -5.38 -1.92
N ALA A 142 11.58 -4.25 -1.39
CA ALA A 142 10.82 -4.20 -0.15
C ALA A 142 9.50 -4.98 -0.26
N LEU A 143 8.79 -4.88 -1.39
CA LEU A 143 7.60 -5.69 -1.67
C LEU A 143 7.92 -7.17 -1.79
N TRP A 144 9.06 -7.53 -2.38
CA TRP A 144 9.51 -8.91 -2.45
C TRP A 144 9.86 -9.48 -1.08
N GLN A 145 10.34 -8.64 -0.16
CA GLN A 145 10.57 -8.98 1.24
C GLN A 145 9.31 -8.88 2.11
N ALA A 146 8.20 -8.33 1.60
CA ALA A 146 7.00 -8.15 2.39
C ALA A 146 6.42 -9.52 2.77
N PRO A 147 6.11 -9.76 4.06
CA PRO A 147 5.58 -11.03 4.50
C PRO A 147 4.22 -11.31 3.85
N VAL A 148 4.02 -12.56 3.44
CA VAL A 148 2.72 -13.03 2.95
C VAL A 148 1.68 -12.88 4.07
N HIS A 149 0.49 -12.40 3.72
CA HIS A 149 -0.62 -12.25 4.66
C HIS A 149 -0.82 -13.55 5.48
N PRO A 150 -0.90 -13.49 6.83
CA PRO A 150 -0.86 -14.69 7.68
C PRO A 150 -1.87 -15.77 7.28
N LEU A 151 -3.10 -15.38 6.93
CA LEU A 151 -4.18 -16.29 6.51
C LEU A 151 -3.92 -17.04 5.19
N LEU A 152 -3.01 -16.53 4.34
CA LEU A 152 -2.65 -17.14 3.06
C LEU A 152 -1.43 -18.07 3.15
N ARG A 153 -0.79 -18.14 4.32
CA ARG A 153 0.38 -18.98 4.52
C ARG A 153 0.02 -20.47 4.56
N ALA A 154 0.99 -21.31 4.20
CA ALA A 154 0.82 -22.76 4.15
C ALA A 154 0.68 -23.44 5.53
N ASP A 155 1.09 -22.76 6.60
CA ASP A 155 0.99 -23.21 7.99
C ASP A 155 -0.41 -22.96 8.60
N ALA A 156 -1.30 -22.28 7.88
CA ALA A 156 -2.65 -21.99 8.36
C ALA A 156 -3.47 -23.29 8.55
N VAL A 157 -3.99 -23.48 9.76
CA VAL A 157 -4.74 -24.68 10.14
C VAL A 157 -6.18 -24.57 9.66
N ARG A 158 -6.58 -25.46 8.76
CA ARG A 158 -7.95 -25.57 8.27
C ARG A 158 -8.73 -26.63 9.02
N GLY A 159 -9.99 -26.36 9.32
CA GLY A 159 -10.87 -27.28 10.04
C GLY A 159 -12.34 -26.89 9.93
N GLN A 160 -13.17 -27.59 10.69
CA GLN A 160 -14.60 -27.30 10.84
C GLN A 160 -14.99 -27.28 12.30
N VAL A 161 -15.94 -26.40 12.64
CA VAL A 161 -16.54 -26.27 13.98
C VAL A 161 -18.05 -26.20 13.80
N GLY A 162 -18.74 -27.28 14.14
CA GLY A 162 -20.14 -27.46 13.74
C GLY A 162 -20.26 -27.39 12.21
N PRO A 163 -21.19 -26.58 11.66
CA PRO A 163 -21.39 -26.45 10.21
C PRO A 163 -20.39 -25.49 9.53
N TRP A 164 -19.57 -24.76 10.28
CA TRP A 164 -18.72 -23.69 9.73
C TRP A 164 -17.28 -24.15 9.53
N SER A 165 -16.77 -23.99 8.31
CA SER A 165 -15.35 -24.18 8.02
C SER A 165 -14.54 -22.95 8.39
N PHE A 166 -13.33 -23.16 8.89
CA PHE A 166 -12.43 -22.09 9.30
C PHE A 166 -10.97 -22.36 8.91
N THR A 167 -10.20 -21.28 8.86
CA THR A 167 -8.74 -21.24 8.75
C THR A 167 -8.20 -20.43 9.92
N LEU A 168 -7.37 -21.03 10.78
CA LEU A 168 -6.79 -20.39 11.96
C LEU A 168 -5.27 -20.38 11.83
N VAL A 169 -4.65 -19.26 12.15
CA VAL A 169 -3.21 -19.09 12.05
C VAL A 169 -2.70 -18.15 13.14
N GLU A 170 -1.49 -18.41 13.63
CA GLU A 170 -0.71 -17.42 14.39
C GLU A 170 -0.45 -16.19 13.51
N GLU A 171 -0.45 -14.96 14.03
CA GLU A 171 -0.15 -13.78 13.20
C GLU A 171 1.36 -13.71 12.89
N GLU A 172 2.17 -13.54 13.93
CA GLU A 172 3.64 -13.50 13.84
C GLU A 172 4.29 -14.79 14.32
N GLN A 173 5.15 -15.43 13.52
CA GLN A 173 5.92 -16.63 13.92
C GLN A 173 7.14 -16.29 14.81
N LYS A 174 6.89 -15.62 15.93
CA LYS A 174 7.92 -15.23 16.93
C LYS A 174 7.52 -15.71 18.32
N ALA A 175 8.44 -15.62 19.28
CA ALA A 175 8.11 -15.88 20.68
C ALA A 175 6.92 -14.99 21.13
N PRO A 176 6.10 -15.44 22.09
CA PRO A 176 5.01 -14.64 22.64
C PRO A 176 5.50 -13.28 23.12
N GLU A 177 4.77 -12.23 22.76
CA GLU A 177 5.04 -10.88 23.26
C GLU A 177 4.68 -10.81 24.73
N THR A 178 5.44 -10.07 25.53
CA THR A 178 5.12 -9.85 26.94
C THR A 178 4.45 -8.50 27.08
N THR A 179 3.21 -8.49 27.57
CA THR A 179 2.49 -7.24 27.86
C THR A 179 3.24 -6.41 28.91
N PRO A 180 2.93 -5.10 29.04
CA PRO A 180 3.49 -4.28 30.13
C PRO A 180 3.25 -4.85 31.54
N SER A 181 2.20 -5.67 31.70
CA SER A 181 1.87 -6.39 32.93
C SER A 181 2.62 -7.71 33.12
N GLY A 182 3.57 -8.05 32.24
CA GLY A 182 4.38 -9.27 32.33
C GLY A 182 3.70 -10.54 31.84
N VAL A 183 2.54 -10.44 31.18
CA VAL A 183 1.77 -11.60 30.71
C VAL A 183 2.18 -11.93 29.26
N PRO A 184 2.66 -13.15 28.96
CA PRO A 184 2.94 -13.56 27.60
C PRO A 184 1.64 -13.72 26.82
N VAL A 185 1.53 -13.06 25.68
CA VAL A 185 0.36 -13.06 24.80
C VAL A 185 0.74 -13.48 23.39
N LYS A 186 -0.26 -14.00 22.67
CA LYS A 186 -0.12 -14.41 21.29
C LYS A 186 -1.26 -13.91 20.44
N HIS A 187 -0.93 -13.36 19.28
CA HIS A 187 -1.90 -12.89 18.31
C HIS A 187 -2.24 -14.02 17.33
N LEU A 188 -3.53 -14.29 17.16
CA LEU A 188 -4.05 -15.27 16.22
C LEU A 188 -5.10 -14.63 15.33
N MET A 189 -5.09 -15.02 14.05
CA MET A 189 -6.11 -14.66 13.08
C MET A 189 -6.92 -15.90 12.68
N LEU A 190 -8.22 -15.71 12.55
CA LEU A 190 -9.21 -16.71 12.16
C LEU A 190 -9.99 -16.17 10.97
N ARG A 191 -10.13 -17.01 9.94
CA ARG A 191 -11.04 -16.77 8.84
C ARG A 191 -12.11 -17.85 8.75
N PHE A 192 -13.37 -17.46 8.76
CA PHE A 192 -14.50 -18.35 8.42
C PHE A 192 -14.74 -18.39 6.91
N CYS A 193 -15.57 -19.33 6.45
CA CYS A 193 -16.04 -19.30 5.06
C CYS A 193 -16.88 -18.05 4.79
N ASP A 194 -16.84 -17.56 3.55
CA ASP A 194 -17.50 -16.32 3.17
C ASP A 194 -19.01 -16.33 3.45
N ALA A 195 -19.67 -17.48 3.31
CA ALA A 195 -21.09 -17.65 3.61
C ALA A 195 -21.39 -17.84 5.12
N CYS A 196 -20.44 -18.34 5.89
CA CYS A 196 -20.61 -18.75 7.29
C CYS A 196 -20.85 -17.55 8.23
N ASP A 197 -20.25 -16.39 7.92
CA ASP A 197 -20.31 -15.21 8.78
C ASP A 197 -21.75 -14.74 9.05
N ALA A 198 -22.66 -14.94 8.08
CA ALA A 198 -24.07 -14.59 8.21
C ALA A 198 -24.78 -15.34 9.35
N GLU A 199 -24.30 -16.53 9.72
CA GLU A 199 -24.91 -17.39 10.74
C GLU A 199 -24.20 -17.30 12.10
N ILE A 200 -22.99 -16.75 12.14
CA ILE A 200 -22.17 -16.71 13.35
C ILE A 200 -22.43 -15.43 14.14
N ARG A 201 -22.76 -15.56 15.43
CA ARG A 201 -22.90 -14.42 16.34
C ARG A 201 -21.57 -13.99 16.93
N THR A 202 -20.77 -14.93 17.39
CA THR A 202 -19.46 -14.67 18.01
C THR A 202 -18.63 -15.94 18.06
N ALA A 203 -17.30 -15.78 18.15
CA ALA A 203 -16.38 -16.88 18.37
C ALA A 203 -15.44 -16.54 19.55
N TYR A 204 -14.93 -17.56 20.21
CA TYR A 204 -14.00 -17.45 21.32
C TYR A 204 -12.85 -18.46 21.19
N LEU A 205 -11.67 -18.06 21.64
CA LEU A 205 -10.48 -18.89 21.74
C LEU A 205 -10.04 -19.01 23.20
N LYS A 206 -9.68 -20.24 23.60
CA LYS A 206 -9.21 -20.51 24.96
C LYS A 206 -8.17 -21.61 25.00
N LEU A 207 -7.13 -21.42 25.82
CA LEU A 207 -6.19 -22.49 26.16
C LEU A 207 -6.77 -23.33 27.30
N ARG A 208 -6.72 -24.66 27.15
CA ARG A 208 -7.37 -25.68 27.98
C ARG A 208 -8.89 -25.74 27.78
N PRO A 209 -9.53 -26.91 28.05
CA PRO A 209 -10.96 -27.07 27.87
C PRO A 209 -11.77 -26.01 28.63
N PRO A 210 -12.75 -25.38 27.98
CA PRO A 210 -13.68 -24.50 28.67
C PRO A 210 -14.52 -25.31 29.67
N ARG A 211 -14.62 -24.84 30.91
CA ARG A 211 -15.50 -25.43 31.93
C ARG A 211 -16.86 -24.74 31.86
N PRO A 212 -17.98 -25.46 31.67
CA PRO A 212 -19.31 -24.86 31.75
C PRO A 212 -19.59 -24.38 33.19
N PRO A 213 -20.39 -23.31 33.40
CA PRO A 213 -21.04 -22.44 32.41
C PRO A 213 -20.31 -21.12 32.11
N LEU A 214 -19.17 -20.82 32.75
CA LEU A 214 -18.51 -19.51 32.66
C LEU A 214 -17.03 -19.62 32.31
N ALA A 215 -16.74 -19.21 31.07
CA ALA A 215 -15.47 -18.66 30.53
C ALA A 215 -15.19 -19.28 29.14
N LEU A 216 -15.87 -18.72 28.14
CA LEU A 216 -15.71 -19.10 26.72
C LEU A 216 -14.32 -18.76 26.16
N GLY A 217 -13.56 -17.88 26.84
CA GLY A 217 -12.21 -17.49 26.46
C GLY A 217 -12.12 -16.05 25.96
N THR A 218 -11.06 -15.75 25.23
CA THR A 218 -10.89 -14.47 24.53
C THR A 218 -11.82 -14.46 23.32
N ARG A 219 -12.62 -13.40 23.18
CA ARG A 219 -13.49 -13.22 22.02
C ARG A 219 -12.65 -12.89 20.79
N LEU A 220 -12.97 -13.50 19.65
CA LEU A 220 -12.42 -13.03 18.38
C LEU A 220 -13.21 -11.81 17.87
N VAL A 221 -12.47 -10.78 17.48
CA VAL A 221 -13.00 -9.49 17.02
C VAL A 221 -12.51 -9.26 15.59
N GLY A 222 -13.30 -8.61 14.75
CA GLY A 222 -12.88 -8.29 13.39
C GLY A 222 -14.06 -8.03 12.47
N GLU A 223 -13.75 -7.79 11.19
CA GLU A 223 -14.75 -7.52 10.18
C GLU A 223 -15.13 -8.79 9.42
N ARG A 224 -16.43 -9.09 9.44
CA ARG A 224 -17.01 -10.23 8.71
C ARG A 224 -16.33 -11.55 9.09
N TRP A 225 -15.92 -12.29 8.05
CA TRP A 225 -15.30 -13.60 8.13
C TRP A 225 -13.85 -13.57 8.61
N GLU A 226 -13.16 -12.42 8.70
CA GLU A 226 -11.81 -12.33 9.27
C GLU A 226 -11.84 -11.73 10.68
N ARG A 227 -11.23 -12.42 11.63
CA ARG A 227 -11.26 -12.05 13.04
C ARG A 227 -9.93 -12.36 13.70
N GLU A 228 -9.57 -11.58 14.70
CA GLU A 228 -8.33 -11.69 15.45
C GLU A 228 -8.60 -11.84 16.95
N ALA A 229 -7.65 -12.42 17.66
CA ALA A 229 -7.66 -12.46 19.12
C ALA A 229 -6.26 -12.45 19.70
N THR A 230 -6.11 -11.72 20.81
CA THR A 230 -4.91 -11.73 21.66
C THR A 230 -5.10 -12.74 22.79
N LEU A 231 -4.46 -13.89 22.65
CA LEU A 231 -4.56 -15.00 23.59
C LEU A 231 -3.46 -14.93 24.65
N ALA A 232 -3.84 -14.73 25.91
CA ALA A 232 -2.91 -14.81 27.03
C ALA A 232 -2.51 -16.27 27.30
N ILE A 233 -1.21 -16.52 27.45
CA ILE A 233 -0.65 -17.83 27.76
C ILE A 233 -0.60 -17.96 29.29
N PRO A 234 -1.46 -18.78 29.91
CA PRO A 234 -1.48 -18.90 31.36
C PRO A 234 -0.22 -19.61 31.89
N PRO A 235 0.21 -19.29 33.13
CA PRO A 235 1.30 -20.02 33.76
C PRO A 235 0.92 -21.49 33.97
N GLY A 236 1.88 -22.39 33.79
CA GLY A 236 1.68 -23.84 33.95
C GLY A 236 0.89 -24.52 32.83
N LEU A 237 0.69 -23.84 31.69
CA LEU A 237 0.22 -24.48 30.48
C LEU A 237 1.20 -25.57 30.06
N GLN A 238 0.72 -26.76 29.70
CA GLN A 238 1.57 -27.89 29.30
C GLN A 238 1.56 -28.05 27.77
N PRO A 239 2.62 -28.64 27.17
CA PRO A 239 2.67 -28.90 25.72
C PRO A 239 1.52 -29.77 25.19
N ARG A 240 0.93 -30.60 26.06
CA ARG A 240 -0.24 -31.45 25.75
C ARG A 240 -1.58 -30.73 25.82
N ASP A 241 -1.62 -29.51 26.35
CA ASP A 241 -2.85 -28.74 26.44
C ASP A 241 -3.31 -28.31 25.05
N ARG A 242 -4.62 -28.31 24.83
CA ARG A 242 -5.24 -27.95 23.55
C ARG A 242 -5.78 -26.52 23.54
N LEU A 243 -5.80 -25.95 22.35
CA LEU A 243 -6.50 -24.71 22.02
C LEU A 243 -7.95 -25.04 21.63
N TRP A 244 -8.90 -24.42 22.30
CA TRP A 244 -10.32 -24.62 22.05
C TRP A 244 -10.89 -23.42 21.30
N LEU A 245 -11.54 -23.72 20.17
CA LEU A 245 -12.34 -22.77 19.41
C LEU A 245 -13.82 -23.04 19.73
N THR A 246 -14.50 -22.03 20.27
CA THR A 246 -15.94 -22.06 20.54
C THR A 246 -16.64 -21.08 19.64
N VAL A 247 -17.64 -21.52 18.88
CA VAL A 247 -18.44 -20.67 17.99
C VAL A 247 -19.90 -20.73 18.41
N VAL A 248 -20.49 -19.55 18.57
CA VAL A 248 -21.90 -19.37 18.91
C VAL A 248 -22.62 -18.87 17.68
N GLY A 249 -23.60 -19.64 17.21
CA GLY A 249 -24.49 -19.28 16.12
C GLY A 249 -25.49 -18.20 16.55
N LYS A 250 -26.09 -17.52 15.56
CA LYS A 250 -27.20 -16.57 15.78
C LYS A 250 -28.47 -17.27 16.27
N ASP A 251 -28.60 -18.55 15.97
CA ASP A 251 -29.60 -19.47 16.50
C ASP A 251 -29.37 -19.84 17.99
N GLY A 252 -28.23 -19.45 18.57
CA GLY A 252 -27.85 -19.74 19.95
C GLY A 252 -27.14 -21.09 20.14
N GLN A 253 -26.94 -21.87 19.07
CA GLN A 253 -26.20 -23.14 19.16
C GLN A 253 -24.71 -22.88 19.43
N VAL A 254 -24.11 -23.70 20.29
CA VAL A 254 -22.70 -23.60 20.67
C VAL A 254 -21.95 -24.82 20.14
N ASN A 255 -21.02 -24.58 19.22
CA ASN A 255 -20.16 -25.61 18.66
C ASN A 255 -18.73 -25.41 19.13
N GLN A 256 -18.04 -26.50 19.47
CA GLN A 256 -16.67 -26.47 19.99
C GLN A 256 -15.79 -27.47 19.27
N THR A 257 -14.53 -27.08 19.04
CA THR A 257 -13.50 -27.97 18.52
C THR A 257 -12.18 -27.71 19.22
N ALA A 258 -11.37 -28.77 19.36
CA ALA A 258 -10.07 -28.71 20.01
C ALA A 258 -8.96 -28.87 18.96
N LEU A 259 -7.96 -28.01 19.05
CA LEU A 259 -6.81 -27.92 18.16
C LEU A 259 -5.52 -28.06 18.96
N ASP A 260 -4.52 -28.73 18.39
CA ASP A 260 -3.22 -28.84 19.04
C ASP A 260 -2.46 -27.52 18.94
N VAL A 261 -1.96 -27.02 20.08
CA VAL A 261 -1.24 -25.74 20.15
C VAL A 261 -0.01 -25.75 19.25
N ALA A 262 0.73 -26.86 19.21
CA ALA A 262 1.91 -27.01 18.35
C ALA A 262 1.61 -26.91 16.85
N ARG A 263 0.37 -27.24 16.44
CA ARG A 263 -0.04 -27.14 15.04
C ARG A 263 -0.50 -25.72 14.68
N VAL A 264 -1.22 -25.05 15.58
CA VAL A 264 -1.76 -23.70 15.35
C VAL A 264 -0.72 -22.62 15.60
N SER A 265 0.08 -22.76 16.66
CA SER A 265 1.10 -21.81 17.06
C SER A 265 2.38 -22.51 17.52
N PRO A 266 3.26 -22.90 16.57
CA PRO A 266 4.52 -23.57 16.89
C PRO A 266 5.43 -22.76 17.81
N ALA A 267 5.44 -21.43 17.68
CA ALA A 267 6.28 -20.58 18.52
C ALA A 267 5.78 -20.51 19.97
N ALA A 268 4.45 -20.48 20.18
CA ALA A 268 3.90 -20.59 21.53
C ALA A 268 4.19 -21.97 22.13
N ALA A 269 4.08 -23.05 21.36
CA ALA A 269 4.39 -24.40 21.83
C ALA A 269 5.86 -24.55 22.29
N ARG A 270 6.82 -23.97 21.55
CA ARG A 270 8.24 -23.94 21.96
C ARG A 270 8.42 -23.17 23.27
N PHE A 271 7.83 -21.99 23.37
CA PHE A 271 7.88 -21.17 24.60
C PHE A 271 7.31 -21.90 25.82
N ILE A 272 6.22 -22.66 25.64
CA ILE A 272 5.63 -23.48 26.70
C ILE A 272 6.58 -24.61 27.11
N GLY A 273 7.20 -25.28 26.12
CA GLY A 273 8.18 -26.34 26.35
C GLY A 273 9.40 -25.86 27.12
N GLU A 274 9.97 -24.70 26.76
CA GLU A 274 11.13 -24.11 27.44
C GLU A 274 10.84 -23.67 28.89
N LYS A 275 9.59 -23.29 29.19
CA LYS A 275 9.17 -22.89 30.54
C LYS A 275 8.72 -24.06 31.43
N THR A 276 8.60 -25.25 30.88
CA THR A 276 8.23 -26.45 31.65
C THR A 276 9.52 -27.19 32.01
N PRO A 277 9.89 -27.29 33.30
CA PRO A 277 11.11 -28.00 33.73
C PRO A 277 11.04 -29.51 33.46
#